data_AF-A0A350WUN8-F1
#
_entry.id   AF-A0A350WUN8-F1
#
_cell.length_a   1.000
_cell.length_b   1.000
_cell.length_c   1.000
_cell.angle_alpha   90.00
_cell.angle_beta   90.00
_cell.angle_gamma   90.00
#
_symmetry.space_group_name_H-M   'P 1'
#
loop_
_entity.id
_entity.type
_entity.pdbx_description
1 polymer ?
#
loop_
_entity_poly.entity_id
_entity_poly.type
_entity_poly.pdbx_seq_one_letter_code
_entity_poly.pdbx_strand_id
1 'polypeptide(L)' 'MNNYIALATTFAIALGFLRLMDFFAHRGWIESKLSRKLIHIGTGPIFVLCWFLFNDDPSARWLAALVP' A
#
# COMPACT_ATOMS: atom_id res chain seq x y z
N MET A 1 -11.32 11.66 7.91
CA MET A 1 -12.02 10.79 6.93
C MET A 1 -12.78 9.70 7.69
N ASN A 2 -13.80 9.05 7.14
CA ASN A 2 -14.29 7.79 7.75
C ASN A 2 -13.18 6.72 7.66
N ASN A 3 -12.85 6.04 8.75
CA ASN A 3 -11.79 5.01 8.79
C ASN A 3 -12.03 3.86 7.80
N TYR A 4 -13.28 3.53 7.46
CA TYR A 4 -13.58 2.56 6.40
C TYR A 4 -13.18 3.05 5.01
N ILE A 5 -13.36 4.34 4.73
CA ILE A 5 -12.93 4.96 3.47
C ILE A 5 -11.40 5.06 3.44
N ALA A 6 -10.78 5.42 4.57
CA ALA A 6 -9.32 5.44 4.71
C ALA A 6 -8.74 4.04 4.46
N LEU A 7 -9.34 3.00 5.03
CA LEU A 7 -8.96 1.61 4.79
C LEU A 7 -9.06 1.23 3.31
N ALA A 8 -10.22 1.45 2.69
CA ALA A 8 -10.45 1.10 1.28
C ALA A 8 -9.46 1.84 0.36
N THR A 9 -9.21 3.12 0.63
CA THR A 9 -8.24 3.94 -0.13
C THR A 9 -6.82 3.39 0.04
N THR A 10 -6.41 3.10 1.28
CA THR A 10 -5.07 2.58 1.57
C THR A 10 -4.85 1.22 0.92
N PHE A 11 -5.84 0.34 0.96
CA PHE A 11 -5.83 -0.94 0.25
C PHE A 11 -5.70 -0.76 -1.27
N ALA A 12 -6.48 0.14 -1.86
CA ALA A 12 -6.44 0.39 -3.29
C ALA A 12 -5.07 0.89 -3.74
N ILE A 13 -4.44 1.78 -2.96
CA ILE A 13 -3.10 2.31 -3.26
C ILE A 13 -2.03 1.22 -3.08
N ALA A 14 -2.06 0.48 -1.97
CA ALA A 14 -1.07 -0.57 -1.70
C ALA A 14 -1.12 -1.69 -2.76
N LEU A 15 -2.33 -2.20 -3.06
CA LEU A 15 -2.52 -3.21 -4.10
C LEU A 15 -2.23 -2.65 -5.50
N GLY A 16 -2.57 -1.38 -5.74
CA GLY A 16 -2.25 -0.69 -6.99
C GLY A 16 -0.74 -0.63 -7.23
N PHE A 17 0.03 -0.26 -6.20
CA PHE A 17 1.49 -0.23 -6.26
C PHE A 17 2.08 -1.63 -6.50
N LEU A 18 1.62 -2.64 -5.76
CA LEU A 18 2.02 -4.04 -5.95
C LEU A 18 1.81 -4.46 -7.42
N ARG A 19 0.59 -4.28 -7.94
CA ARG A 19 0.23 -4.69 -9.30
C ARG A 19 0.97 -3.91 -10.37
N LEU A 20 1.25 -2.63 -10.13
CA LEU A 20 2.04 -1.81 -11.04
C LEU A 20 3.48 -2.31 -11.15
N MET A 21 4.12 -2.64 -10.03
CA MET A 21 5.49 -3.17 -10.01
C MET A 21 5.56 -4.57 -10.61
N ASP A 22 4.57 -5.43 -10.35
CA ASP A 22 4.46 -6.73 -11.00
C ASP A 22 4.26 -6.60 -12.51
N PHE A 23 3.42 -5.66 -12.95
CA PHE A 23 3.20 -5.37 -14.36
C PHE A 23 4.50 -4.94 -15.06
N PHE A 24 5.29 -4.04 -14.44
CA PHE A 24 6.58 -3.63 -14.99
C PHE A 24 7.58 -4.79 -15.08
N ALA A 25 7.57 -5.70 -14.10
CA ALA A 25 8.38 -6.90 -14.15
C ALA A 25 7.95 -7.86 -15.28
N HIS A 26 6.64 -8.09 -15.43
CA HIS A 26 6.08 -8.93 -16.49
C HIS A 26 6.36 -8.37 -17.89
N ARG A 27 6.41 -7.04 -18.04
CA ARG A 27 6.73 -6.39 -19.31
C ARG A 27 8.24 -6.37 -19.62
N GLY A 28 9.09 -6.79 -18.67
CA GLY A 28 10.54 -6.78 -18.81
C GLY A 28 11.15 -5.38 -18.67
N TRP A 29 10.41 -4.39 -18.15
CA TRP A 29 10.93 -3.04 -17.91
C TRP A 29 11.86 -3.00 -16.70
N ILE A 30 11.61 -3.87 -15.72
CA ILE A 30 12.44 -4.05 -14.54
C ILE A 30 12.65 -5.54 -14.28
N GLU A 31 13.78 -5.91 -13.68
CA GLU A 31 14.01 -7.28 -13.25
C GLU A 31 13.02 -7.70 -12.15
N SER A 32 12.57 -8.95 -12.18
CA SER A 32 11.69 -9.51 -11.14
C SER A 32 12.27 -9.38 -9.72
N LYS A 33 13.60 -9.48 -9.58
CA LYS A 33 14.29 -9.28 -8.30
C LYS A 33 14.24 -7.81 -7.85
N LEU A 34 14.38 -6.87 -8.77
CA LEU A 34 14.27 -5.43 -8.48
C LEU A 34 12.84 -5.05 -8.13
N SER A 35 11.84 -5.55 -8.87
CA SER A 35 10.42 -5.34 -8.58
C SER A 35 10.06 -5.73 -7.15
N ARG A 36 10.46 -6.95 -6.71
CA ARG A 36 10.26 -7.37 -5.31
C ARG A 36 10.90 -6.42 -4.31
N LYS A 37 12.12 -5.92 -4.56
CA LYS A 37 12.77 -4.95 -3.67
C LYS A 37 11.97 -3.64 -3.60
N LEU A 38 11.53 -3.12 -4.75
CA LEU A 38 10.72 -1.89 -4.82
C LEU A 38 9.40 -2.04 -4.07
N ILE A 39 8.73 -3.20 -4.22
CA ILE A 39 7.53 -3.52 -3.45
C ILE A 39 7.83 -3.46 -1.94
N HIS A 40 8.86 -4.16 -1.46
CA HIS A 40 9.15 -4.25 -0.02
C HIS A 40 9.60 -2.93 0.61
N ILE A 41 10.35 -2.09 -0.12
CA ILE A 41 10.79 -0.79 0.41
C ILE A 41 9.78 0.33 0.16
N GLY A 42 8.86 0.16 -0.79
CA GLY A 42 7.90 1.18 -1.22
C GLY A 42 6.56 1.12 -0.50
N THR A 43 6.07 -0.08 -0.15
CA THR A 43 4.79 -0.24 0.56
C THR A 43 4.79 0.44 1.93
N GLY A 44 5.89 0.36 2.68
CA GLY A 44 6.04 1.03 3.98
C GLY A 44 5.82 2.55 3.93
N PRO A 45 6.60 3.29 3.11
CA PRO A 45 6.38 4.73 2.92
C PRO A 45 4.97 5.08 2.43
N ILE A 46 4.40 4.30 1.51
CA ILE A 46 3.01 4.49 1.04
C ILE A 46 2.03 4.36 2.22
N PHE A 47 2.19 3.35 3.06
CA PHE A 47 1.36 3.15 4.24
C PHE A 47 1.48 4.32 5.23
N VAL A 48 2.70 4.79 5.52
CA VAL A 48 2.92 5.94 6.41
C VAL A 48 2.27 7.21 5.88
N LEU A 49 2.28 7.44 4.56
CA LEU A 49 1.56 8.57 3.95
C LEU A 49 0.04 8.42 4.07
N CYS A 50 -0.47 7.19 3.91
CA CYS A 50 -1.90 6.91 4.06
C CYS A 50 -2.37 6.93 5.52
N TRP A 51 -1.46 6.82 6.50
CA TRP A 51 -1.78 6.92 7.92
C TRP A 51 -2.55 8.21 8.25
N PHE A 52 -2.20 9.32 7.59
CA PHE A 52 -2.87 10.61 7.76
C PHE A 52 -4.33 10.64 7.28
N LEU A 53 -4.81 9.60 6.59
CA LEU A 53 -6.22 9.46 6.21
C LEU A 53 -7.07 8.93 7.35
N PHE A 54 -6.49 8.18 8.29
CA PHE A 54 -7.21 7.63 9.45
C PHE A 54 -7.40 8.71 10.53
N ASN A 55 -8.53 8.64 11.23
CA ASN A 55 -8.78 9.50 12.39
C ASN A 55 -8.23 8.87 13.68
N ASP A 56 -8.24 9.62 14.77
CA ASP A 56 -7.73 9.21 16.10
C ASP A 56 -8.66 8.25 16.89
N ASP A 57 -9.49 7.49 16.17
CA ASP A 57 -10.36 6.48 16.80
C ASP A 57 -9.53 5.24 17.20
N PRO A 58 -9.73 4.66 18.40
CA PRO A 58 -9.03 3.44 18.82
C PRO A 58 -9.11 2.27 17.85
N SER A 59 -10.17 2.19 17.02
CA SER A 59 -10.36 1.18 15.97
C SER A 59 -9.45 1.37 14.75
N ALA A 60 -8.94 2.58 14.50
CA ALA A 60 -8.17 2.93 13.31
C ALA A 60 -6.93 2.04 13.15
N ARG A 61 -6.19 1.79 14.24
CA ARG A 61 -5.00 0.91 14.23
C ARG A 61 -5.30 -0.51 13.79
N TRP A 62 -6.46 -1.04 14.19
CA TRP A 62 -6.88 -2.40 13.87
C TRP A 62 -7.30 -2.51 12.41
N LEU A 63 -8.00 -1.49 11.91
CA LEU A 63 -8.34 -1.41 10.49
C LEU A 63 -7.08 -1.24 9.62
N ALA A 64 -6.19 -0.32 9.98
CA ALA A 64 -4.95 -0.08 9.25
C ALA A 64 -4.04 -1.33 9.19
N ALA A 65 -4.02 -2.15 10.24
CA ALA A 65 -3.27 -3.40 10.27
C ALA A 65 -3.77 -4.48 9.28
N LEU A 66 -4.94 -4.28 8.65
CA LEU A 66 -5.42 -5.18 7.59
C LEU A 66 -4.73 -4.93 6.25
N VAL A 67 -4.12 -3.77 6.05
CA VAL A 67 -3.45 -3.41 4.79
C VAL A 67 -2.21 -4.31 4.60
N PRO A 68 -2.01 -4.90 3.40
CA PRO A 68 -0.94 -5.85 3.11
C PRO A 68 0.45 -5.21 2.96
#